data_AF-A0A3S0Z6K5-F1
#
_entry.id   AF-A0A3S0Z6K5-F1
#
_cell.length_a   1.000
_cell.length_b   1.000
_cell.length_c   1.000
_cell.angle_alpha   90.00
_cell.angle_beta   90.00
_cell.angle_gamma   90.00
#
_symmetry.space_group_name_H-M   'P 1'
#
loop_
_entity.id
_entity.type
_entity.pdbx_description
1 polymer ?
#
loop_
_entity_poly.entity_id
_entity_poly.type
_entity_poly.pdbx_seq_one_letter_code
_entity_poly.pdbx_strand_id
1 'polypeptide(L)'
;MAAAVSRRLHQTSRFTDMLPPARDGIGPALTAKEQEAVEAQLGWKLPPLLVFLYQRIGNGGFGPGYGLMELAATQKRGFGGNAIAVLNFLRGDDSSLEGKDQPPPALRAGVLPLVYWGCTAYTLVDCRAPDLPVFSWDCDGPDAQSDWPVEDQMQPLGHGLVDWIGDWAQAAPAVSG
;
A
#
# COMPACT_ATOMS: atom_id res chain seq x y z
N MET A 1 -8.96 -12.10 -10.37
CA MET A 1 -8.08 -11.60 -9.30
C MET A 1 -8.61 -11.90 -7.89
N ALA A 2 -9.69 -11.29 -7.37
CA ALA A 2 -10.08 -11.50 -5.96
C ALA A 2 -10.40 -12.95 -5.56
N ALA A 3 -11.00 -13.75 -6.44
CA ALA A 3 -11.18 -15.18 -6.19
C ALA A 3 -9.85 -15.94 -6.09
N ALA A 4 -8.83 -15.54 -6.85
CA ALA A 4 -7.48 -16.11 -6.75
C ALA A 4 -6.81 -15.68 -5.44
N VAL A 5 -6.96 -14.42 -5.04
CA VAL A 5 -6.52 -13.92 -3.73
C VAL A 5 -7.17 -14.75 -2.63
N SER A 6 -8.50 -14.83 -2.59
CA SER A 6 -9.21 -15.65 -1.61
C SER A 6 -8.72 -17.10 -1.61
N ARG A 7 -8.52 -17.71 -2.79
CA ARG A 7 -8.03 -19.08 -2.91
C ARG A 7 -6.64 -19.24 -2.29
N ARG A 8 -5.69 -18.35 -2.60
CA ARG A 8 -4.34 -18.34 -1.99
C ARG A 8 -4.43 -18.29 -0.47
N LEU A 9 -5.24 -17.37 0.06
CA LEU A 9 -5.42 -17.20 1.51
C LEU A 9 -6.01 -18.43 2.21
N HIS A 10 -6.74 -19.30 1.50
CA HIS A 10 -7.25 -20.57 2.02
C HIS A 10 -6.27 -21.74 1.83
N GLN A 11 -5.43 -21.69 0.80
CA GLN A 11 -4.51 -22.77 0.43
C GLN A 11 -3.15 -22.67 1.10
N THR A 12 -2.74 -21.46 1.51
CA THR A 12 -1.47 -21.21 2.19
C THR A 12 -1.76 -20.57 3.54
N SER A 13 -1.00 -20.93 4.58
CA SER A 13 -1.04 -20.23 5.88
C SER A 13 -0.37 -18.85 5.83
N ARG A 14 -0.04 -18.34 4.63
CA ARG A 14 0.70 -17.10 4.40
C ARG A 14 -0.21 -16.08 3.74
N PHE A 15 -0.74 -15.16 4.53
CA PHE A 15 -1.50 -14.00 4.06
C PHE A 15 -0.61 -13.01 3.28
N THR A 16 0.70 -13.04 3.54
CA THR A 16 1.71 -12.11 3.04
C THR A 16 2.98 -12.86 2.59
N ASP A 17 3.84 -12.22 1.80
CA ASP A 17 5.11 -12.84 1.37
C ASP A 17 6.21 -12.78 2.44
N MET A 18 6.20 -11.72 3.26
CA MET A 18 7.18 -11.48 4.33
C MET A 18 6.70 -12.00 5.67
N LEU A 19 7.67 -12.42 6.49
CA LEU A 19 7.48 -12.88 7.87
C LEU A 19 8.07 -11.88 8.90
N PRO A 20 7.52 -11.82 10.14
CA PRO A 20 6.27 -12.48 10.53
C PRO A 20 5.09 -11.90 9.74
N PRO A 21 3.99 -12.66 9.57
CA PRO A 21 2.79 -12.11 8.93
C PRO A 21 2.37 -10.83 9.68
N ALA A 22 1.56 -9.98 9.05
CA ALA A 22 0.88 -8.90 9.77
C ALA A 22 0.40 -9.45 11.11
N ARG A 23 0.86 -8.85 12.22
CA ARG A 23 0.79 -9.43 13.58
C ARG A 23 -0.59 -9.95 13.97
N ASP A 24 -1.63 -9.38 13.36
CA ASP A 24 -3.03 -9.61 13.67
C ASP A 24 -3.83 -10.25 12.51
N GLY A 25 -3.16 -10.73 11.45
CA GLY A 25 -3.80 -11.33 10.28
C GLY A 25 -4.49 -10.32 9.35
N ILE A 26 -5.48 -10.81 8.59
CA ILE A 26 -6.29 -9.97 7.69
C ILE A 26 -7.27 -9.13 8.54
N GLY A 27 -7.26 -7.81 8.32
CA GLY A 27 -8.17 -6.90 9.01
C GLY A 27 -9.64 -7.14 8.62
N PRO A 28 -10.61 -6.71 9.45
CA PRO A 28 -12.03 -6.75 9.05
C PRO A 28 -12.25 -6.00 7.74
N ALA A 29 -13.24 -6.42 6.96
CA ALA A 29 -13.64 -5.74 5.74
C ALA A 29 -13.91 -4.26 6.00
N LEU A 30 -13.44 -3.41 5.09
CA LEU A 30 -13.76 -1.98 5.09
C LEU A 30 -15.29 -1.81 5.00
N THR A 31 -15.85 -0.97 5.86
CA THR A 31 -17.28 -0.61 5.80
C THR A 31 -17.49 0.60 4.90
N ALA A 32 -18.74 0.82 4.45
CA ALA A 32 -19.09 2.02 3.67
C ALA A 32 -18.78 3.32 4.44
N LYS A 33 -19.03 3.32 5.77
CA LYS A 33 -18.73 4.48 6.63
C LYS A 33 -17.23 4.74 6.73
N GLU A 34 -16.41 3.69 6.86
CA GLU A 34 -14.95 3.84 6.86
C GLU A 34 -14.43 4.29 5.50
N GLN A 35 -15.01 3.77 4.40
CA GLN A 35 -14.69 4.25 3.05
C GLN A 35 -14.95 5.76 2.92
N GLU A 36 -16.13 6.24 3.32
CA GLU A 36 -16.47 7.66 3.26
C GLU A 36 -15.49 8.51 4.09
N ALA A 37 -15.11 8.04 5.28
CA ALA A 37 -14.14 8.72 6.13
C ALA A 37 -12.72 8.73 5.52
N VAL A 38 -12.31 7.66 4.84
CA VAL A 38 -11.04 7.60 4.12
C VAL A 38 -11.05 8.57 2.94
N GLU A 39 -12.09 8.52 2.10
CA GLU A 39 -12.22 9.40 0.93
C GLU A 39 -12.29 10.89 1.33
N ALA A 40 -12.93 11.21 2.45
CA ALA A 40 -12.96 12.56 3.00
C ALA A 40 -11.56 13.06 3.41
N GLN A 41 -10.73 12.19 4.01
CA GLN A 41 -9.34 12.52 4.36
C GLN A 41 -8.45 12.66 3.11
N LEU A 42 -8.65 11.79 2.12
CA LEU A 42 -7.90 11.83 0.87
C LEU A 42 -8.25 13.07 0.03
N GLY A 43 -9.50 13.54 0.09
CA GLY A 43 -10.03 14.59 -0.77
C GLY A 43 -10.41 14.11 -2.18
N TRP A 44 -10.43 12.79 -2.40
CA TRP A 44 -10.80 12.15 -3.67
C TRP A 44 -11.39 10.75 -3.43
N LYS A 45 -12.10 10.24 -4.44
CA LYS A 45 -12.77 8.94 -4.37
C LYS A 45 -11.82 7.79 -4.65
N LEU A 46 -11.88 6.73 -3.84
CA LEU A 46 -11.08 5.55 -4.09
C LEU A 46 -11.54 4.87 -5.40
N PRO A 47 -10.61 4.39 -6.24
CA PRO A 47 -10.96 3.55 -7.38
C PRO A 47 -11.83 2.37 -6.97
N PRO A 48 -12.90 2.04 -7.74
CA PRO A 48 -13.80 0.93 -7.41
C PRO A 48 -13.11 -0.41 -7.16
N LEU A 49 -11.98 -0.66 -7.83
CA LEU A 49 -11.18 -1.86 -7.62
C LEU A 49 -10.57 -1.95 -6.22
N LEU A 50 -10.02 -0.83 -5.71
CA LEU A 50 -9.46 -0.78 -4.36
C LEU A 50 -10.58 -0.97 -3.33
N VAL A 51 -11.70 -0.26 -3.49
CA VAL A 51 -12.89 -0.44 -2.65
C VAL A 51 -13.32 -1.90 -2.61
N PHE A 52 -13.42 -2.54 -3.79
CA PHE A 52 -13.79 -3.95 -3.88
C PHE A 52 -12.82 -4.86 -3.12
N LEU A 53 -11.51 -4.65 -3.24
CA LEU A 53 -10.51 -5.45 -2.51
C LEU A 53 -10.64 -5.27 -1.00
N TYR A 54 -10.67 -4.03 -0.54
CA TYR A 54 -10.70 -3.70 0.89
C TYR A 54 -12.02 -4.10 1.57
N GLN A 55 -13.14 -4.10 0.85
CA GLN A 55 -14.43 -4.58 1.36
C GLN A 55 -14.59 -6.10 1.25
N ARG A 56 -14.04 -6.74 0.21
CA ARG A 56 -14.28 -8.17 -0.03
C ARG A 56 -13.31 -9.09 0.70
N ILE A 57 -12.04 -8.67 0.80
CA ILE A 57 -10.96 -9.47 1.39
C ILE A 57 -10.67 -9.03 2.82
N GLY A 58 -10.48 -7.73 3.04
CA GLY A 58 -10.18 -7.15 4.35
C GLY A 58 -9.55 -5.77 4.25
N ASN A 59 -9.59 -4.98 5.30
CA ASN A 59 -8.93 -3.66 5.36
C ASN A 59 -7.41 -3.78 5.55
N GLY A 60 -6.73 -4.46 4.63
CA GLY A 60 -5.29 -4.74 4.67
C GLY A 60 -4.92 -6.09 5.32
N GLY A 61 -3.60 -6.34 5.42
CA GLY A 61 -3.04 -7.57 6.02
C GLY A 61 -2.96 -8.78 5.09
N PHE A 62 -3.15 -8.58 3.79
CA PHE A 62 -2.98 -9.61 2.75
C PHE A 62 -2.24 -9.03 1.55
N GLY A 63 -1.54 -9.83 0.76
CA GLY A 63 -0.88 -9.36 -0.47
C GLY A 63 0.64 -9.47 -0.43
N PRO A 64 1.34 -8.87 -1.39
CA PRO A 64 2.80 -8.86 -1.44
C PRO A 64 3.44 -8.21 -0.20
N GLY A 65 4.72 -8.46 0.04
CA GLY A 65 5.48 -7.82 1.13
C GLY A 65 4.90 -8.14 2.51
N TYR A 66 4.67 -7.12 3.34
CA TYR A 66 3.92 -7.23 4.61
C TYR A 66 2.39 -7.13 4.43
N GLY A 67 1.91 -7.20 3.19
CA GLY A 67 0.52 -7.07 2.82
C GLY A 67 0.12 -5.63 2.50
N LEU A 68 -1.06 -5.51 1.89
CA LEU A 68 -1.74 -4.25 1.68
C LEU A 68 -1.91 -3.54 3.01
N MET A 69 -1.56 -2.27 3.02
CA MET A 69 -1.70 -1.40 4.18
C MET A 69 -3.18 -1.16 4.49
N GLU A 70 -3.51 -1.04 5.76
CA GLU A 70 -4.82 -0.54 6.20
C GLU A 70 -5.02 0.89 5.67
N LEU A 71 -6.20 1.23 5.14
CA LEU A 71 -6.41 2.56 4.52
C LEU A 71 -6.37 3.70 5.55
N ALA A 72 -7.11 3.55 6.64
CA ALA A 72 -7.07 4.38 7.83
C ALA A 72 -7.16 3.46 9.05
N ALA A 73 -6.30 3.70 10.04
CA ALA A 73 -6.27 2.87 11.23
C ALA A 73 -7.56 3.03 12.06
N THR A 74 -8.37 1.97 12.15
CA THR A 74 -9.37 1.84 13.24
C THR A 74 -8.80 1.09 14.44
N GLN A 75 -7.67 0.42 14.23
CA GLN A 75 -6.85 -0.28 15.24
C GLN A 75 -5.38 -0.05 14.86
N LYS A 76 -4.45 0.01 15.83
CA LYS A 76 -3.00 0.08 15.53
C LYS A 76 -2.52 -1.29 15.01
N ARG A 77 -2.71 -1.58 13.72
CA ARG A 77 -2.28 -2.83 13.08
C ARG A 77 -1.14 -2.60 12.09
N GLY A 78 -0.31 -3.63 11.92
CA GLY A 78 0.69 -3.71 10.85
C GLY A 78 2.02 -2.99 11.11
N PHE A 79 3.02 -3.33 10.29
CA PHE A 79 4.29 -2.62 10.22
C PHE A 79 4.19 -1.46 9.22
N GLY A 80 4.81 -0.32 9.52
CA GLY A 80 4.79 0.85 8.62
C GLY A 80 3.55 1.75 8.71
N GLY A 81 2.60 1.47 9.60
CA GLY A 81 1.41 2.31 9.81
C GLY A 81 0.28 2.05 8.81
N ASN A 82 -0.59 3.05 8.60
CA ASN A 82 -1.69 2.99 7.63
C ASN A 82 -1.38 3.88 6.40
N ALA A 83 -2.06 3.61 5.29
CA ALA A 83 -1.82 4.27 4.02
C ALA A 83 -1.95 5.80 4.09
N ILE A 84 -2.93 6.32 4.82
CA ILE A 84 -3.11 7.78 5.01
C ILE A 84 -1.96 8.39 5.82
N ALA A 85 -1.51 7.74 6.88
CA ALA A 85 -0.39 8.25 7.68
C ALA A 85 0.90 8.32 6.85
N VAL A 86 1.19 7.28 6.06
CA VAL A 86 2.34 7.28 5.15
C VAL A 86 2.14 8.32 4.05
N LEU A 87 0.94 8.47 3.49
CA LEU A 87 0.66 9.49 2.50
C LEU A 87 0.94 10.90 3.03
N ASN A 88 0.51 11.22 4.26
CA ASN A 88 0.75 12.52 4.88
C ASN A 88 2.26 12.78 5.07
N PHE A 89 3.01 11.76 5.50
CA PHE A 89 4.47 11.83 5.58
C PHE A 89 5.09 12.11 4.19
N LEU A 90 4.68 11.38 3.16
CA LEU A 90 5.16 11.55 1.78
C LEU A 90 4.68 12.83 1.09
N ARG A 91 3.76 13.57 1.70
CA ARG A 91 3.31 14.90 1.24
C ARG A 91 3.99 16.05 1.99
N GLY A 92 4.71 15.74 3.06
CA GLY A 92 5.27 16.75 3.96
C GLY A 92 4.21 17.42 4.83
N ASP A 93 3.01 16.84 4.90
CA ASP A 93 1.90 17.33 5.72
C ASP A 93 2.11 16.98 7.21
N ASP A 94 3.03 16.06 7.52
CA ASP A 94 3.43 15.73 8.88
C ASP A 94 4.65 16.56 9.34
N SER A 95 4.36 17.65 10.06
CA SER A 95 5.37 18.55 10.61
C SER A 95 6.10 18.00 11.83
N SER A 96 5.84 16.76 12.27
CA SER A 96 6.50 16.19 13.46
C SER A 96 7.97 15.80 13.23
N LEU A 97 8.43 15.84 11.98
CA LEU A 97 9.84 15.68 11.60
C LEU A 97 10.48 17.06 11.40
N GLU A 98 10.53 17.86 12.46
CA GLU A 98 11.32 19.10 12.45
C GLU A 98 12.81 18.75 12.41
N GLY A 99 13.46 19.00 11.25
CA GLY A 99 14.90 18.85 11.14
C GLY A 99 15.45 18.91 9.72
N LYS A 100 15.87 20.13 9.32
CA LYS A 100 16.71 20.51 8.17
C LYS A 100 16.00 20.61 6.82
N ASP A 101 16.05 21.81 6.23
CA ASP A 101 16.11 22.20 4.80
C ASP A 101 15.78 21.17 3.69
N GLN A 102 14.83 20.27 3.90
CA GLN A 102 14.37 19.34 2.87
C GLN A 102 13.24 20.01 2.09
N PRO A 103 13.29 20.03 0.74
CA PRO A 103 12.11 20.37 -0.03
C PRO A 103 10.98 19.40 0.35
N PRO A 104 9.73 19.87 0.42
CA PRO A 104 8.64 19.00 0.87
C PRO A 104 8.55 17.79 -0.05
N PRO A 105 8.38 16.57 0.48
CA PRO A 105 8.09 15.42 -0.36
C PRO A 105 6.75 15.71 -1.05
N ALA A 106 6.78 15.93 -2.37
CA ALA A 106 5.63 16.43 -3.11
C ALA A 106 4.93 15.29 -3.84
N LEU A 107 4.40 14.31 -3.10
CA LEU A 107 3.53 13.30 -3.71
C LEU A 107 2.18 13.95 -4.05
N ARG A 108 1.85 14.10 -5.33
CA ARG A 108 0.61 14.77 -5.74
C ARG A 108 -0.62 13.91 -5.39
N ALA A 109 -1.78 14.57 -5.26
CA ALA A 109 -3.04 13.89 -4.97
C ALA A 109 -3.36 12.77 -5.99
N GLY A 110 -4.03 11.72 -5.52
CA GLY A 110 -4.38 10.56 -6.33
C GLY A 110 -3.31 9.47 -6.41
N VAL A 111 -2.22 9.55 -5.64
CA VAL A 111 -1.32 8.41 -5.41
C VAL A 111 -1.52 7.90 -3.98
N LEU A 112 -1.49 6.58 -3.79
CA LEU A 112 -1.69 5.94 -2.50
C LEU A 112 -0.55 4.95 -2.18
N PRO A 113 0.09 5.04 -1.01
CA PRO A 113 0.94 3.96 -0.51
C PRO A 113 0.10 2.72 -0.27
N LEU A 114 0.47 1.60 -0.90
CA LEU A 114 -0.34 0.40 -0.92
C LEU A 114 0.28 -0.76 -0.14
N VAL A 115 1.59 -0.98 -0.27
CA VAL A 115 2.31 -2.07 0.42
C VAL A 115 3.57 -1.52 1.05
N TYR A 116 3.82 -1.95 2.29
CA TYR A 116 5.09 -1.73 2.97
C TYR A 116 5.98 -2.97 2.87
N TRP A 117 7.25 -2.78 2.53
CA TRP A 117 8.22 -3.86 2.35
C TRP A 117 9.23 -3.98 3.49
N GLY A 118 9.23 -3.05 4.44
CA GLY A 118 10.28 -2.94 5.46
C GLY A 118 11.11 -1.67 5.28
N CYS A 119 11.84 -1.29 6.33
CA CYS A 119 12.66 -0.07 6.39
C CYS A 119 11.91 1.18 5.91
N THR A 120 12.18 1.59 4.68
CA THR A 120 11.69 2.81 4.02
C THR A 120 11.17 2.54 2.61
N ALA A 121 10.93 1.27 2.28
CA ALA A 121 10.49 0.81 0.97
C ALA A 121 8.96 0.56 0.90
N TYR A 122 8.34 1.10 -0.14
CA TYR A 122 6.90 1.05 -0.38
C TYR A 122 6.57 0.72 -1.84
N THR A 123 5.43 0.06 -2.05
CA THR A 123 4.74 0.11 -3.34
C THR A 123 3.63 1.14 -3.27
N LEU A 124 3.59 2.04 -4.25
CA LEU A 124 2.53 3.02 -4.43
C LEU A 124 1.66 2.64 -5.62
N VAL A 125 0.40 3.07 -5.60
CA VAL A 125 -0.54 2.94 -6.73
C VAL A 125 -1.00 4.31 -7.16
N ASP A 126 -0.99 4.57 -8.47
CA ASP A 126 -1.57 5.77 -9.06
C ASP A 126 -3.08 5.54 -9.32
N CYS A 127 -3.91 6.16 -8.48
CA CYS A 127 -5.38 6.09 -8.55
C CYS A 127 -5.99 7.01 -9.62
N ARG A 128 -5.20 7.82 -10.31
CA ARG A 128 -5.68 8.74 -11.37
C ARG A 128 -5.80 8.04 -12.71
N ALA A 129 -4.99 7.00 -12.92
CA ALA A 129 -4.97 6.24 -14.15
C ALA A 129 -5.96 5.04 -14.07
N PRO A 130 -6.63 4.69 -15.19
CA PRO A 130 -7.68 3.68 -15.18
C PRO A 130 -7.18 2.25 -14.91
N ASP A 131 -5.92 1.97 -15.25
CA ASP A 131 -5.24 0.67 -15.06
C ASP A 131 -4.52 0.55 -13.71
N LEU A 132 -4.51 1.64 -12.92
CA LEU A 132 -3.95 1.70 -11.57
C LEU A 132 -2.49 1.20 -11.55
N PRO A 133 -1.57 1.86 -12.26
CA PRO A 133 -0.19 1.43 -12.35
C PRO A 133 0.47 1.48 -10.96
N VAL A 134 1.30 0.49 -10.68
CA VAL A 134 2.03 0.37 -9.42
C VAL A 134 3.51 0.69 -9.59
N PHE A 135 4.07 1.33 -8.56
CA PHE A 135 5.43 1.84 -8.54
C PHE A 135 6.13 1.41 -7.26
N SER A 136 7.43 1.12 -7.34
CA SER A 136 8.28 1.01 -6.16
C SER A 136 8.89 2.37 -5.82
N TRP A 137 9.05 2.62 -4.53
CA TRP A 137 9.79 3.76 -4.02
C TRP A 137 10.47 3.37 -2.71
N ASP A 138 11.71 3.82 -2.52
CA ASP A 138 12.52 3.55 -1.34
C ASP A 138 13.28 4.82 -0.96
N CYS A 139 13.05 5.33 0.24
CA CYS A 139 13.65 6.59 0.68
C CYS A 139 15.13 6.47 1.06
N ASP A 140 15.62 5.24 1.27
CA ASP A 140 17.05 4.94 1.50
C ASP A 140 17.63 4.08 0.36
N GLY A 141 16.91 3.98 -0.76
CA GLY A 141 17.33 3.20 -1.91
C GLY A 141 18.61 3.74 -2.57
N PRO A 142 19.28 2.94 -3.42
CA PRO A 142 20.52 3.36 -4.10
C PRO A 142 20.33 4.59 -4.99
N ASP A 143 19.09 4.83 -5.45
CA ASP A 143 18.72 5.96 -6.31
C ASP A 143 18.02 7.10 -5.54
N ALA A 144 17.96 7.01 -4.20
CA ALA A 144 17.28 8.00 -3.37
C ALA A 144 18.00 9.36 -3.45
N GLN A 145 17.22 10.40 -3.77
CA GLN A 145 17.67 11.77 -3.86
C GLN A 145 16.82 12.62 -2.91
N SER A 146 17.43 13.07 -1.81
CA SER A 146 16.74 13.81 -0.73
C SER A 146 16.05 15.09 -1.21
N ASP A 147 16.53 15.67 -2.30
CA ASP A 147 16.10 16.99 -2.77
C ASP A 147 15.04 16.90 -3.88
N TRP A 148 14.67 15.69 -4.31
CA TRP A 148 13.71 15.47 -5.39
C TRP A 148 12.33 15.11 -4.85
N PRO A 149 11.24 15.54 -5.52
CA PRO A 149 9.90 15.05 -5.20
C PRO A 149 9.84 13.52 -5.17
N VAL A 150 9.11 12.96 -4.21
CA VAL A 150 8.88 11.49 -4.11
C VAL A 150 8.41 10.92 -5.44
N GLU A 151 7.51 11.65 -6.11
CA GLU A 151 6.89 11.18 -7.35
C GLU A 151 7.87 11.05 -8.52
N ASP A 152 8.91 11.88 -8.57
CA ASP A 152 9.94 11.80 -9.60
C ASP A 152 10.92 10.64 -9.36
N GLN A 153 10.91 10.08 -8.15
CA GLN A 153 11.75 8.95 -7.74
C GLN A 153 11.02 7.60 -7.85
N MET A 154 9.71 7.61 -8.12
CA MET A 154 8.90 6.40 -8.28
C MET A 154 9.34 5.58 -9.50
N GLN A 155 9.73 4.33 -9.27
CA GLN A 155 10.13 3.41 -10.34
C GLN A 155 8.93 2.56 -10.76
N PRO A 156 8.54 2.55 -12.05
CA PRO A 156 7.40 1.75 -12.50
C PRO A 156 7.73 0.27 -12.36
N LEU A 157 6.79 -0.51 -11.79
CA LEU A 157 6.93 -1.97 -11.78
C LEU A 157 6.51 -2.60 -13.11
N GLY A 158 5.90 -1.82 -14.03
CA GLY A 158 5.46 -2.30 -15.34
C GLY A 158 4.13 -3.06 -15.33
N HIS A 159 3.39 -3.02 -14.22
CA HIS A 159 2.11 -3.71 -14.05
C HIS A 159 1.01 -2.75 -13.59
N GLY A 160 -0.22 -2.99 -14.07
CA GLY A 160 -1.43 -2.46 -13.45
C GLY A 160 -1.77 -3.25 -12.17
N LEU A 161 -2.52 -2.64 -11.26
CA LEU A 161 -2.84 -3.22 -9.95
C LEU A 161 -3.47 -4.63 -10.05
N VAL A 162 -4.34 -4.83 -11.04
CA VAL A 162 -5.03 -6.11 -11.25
C VAL A 162 -4.04 -7.23 -11.54
N ASP A 163 -3.12 -6.98 -12.48
CA ASP A 163 -2.15 -7.96 -12.92
C ASP A 163 -1.15 -8.21 -11.80
N TRP A 164 -0.66 -7.15 -11.16
CA TRP A 164 0.30 -7.25 -10.06
C TRP A 164 -0.21 -8.09 -8.87
N ILE A 165 -1.43 -7.82 -8.38
CA ILE A 165 -2.05 -8.63 -7.32
C ILE A 165 -2.42 -10.03 -7.85
N GLY A 166 -2.82 -10.13 -9.13
CA GLY A 166 -3.16 -11.37 -9.79
C GLY A 166 -1.99 -12.35 -9.87
N ASP A 167 -0.80 -11.84 -10.20
CA ASP A 167 0.44 -12.60 -10.28
C ASP A 167 0.86 -13.08 -8.89
N TRP A 168 0.84 -12.19 -7.88
CA TRP A 168 1.05 -12.57 -6.49
C TRP A 168 0.08 -13.67 -6.03
N ALA A 169 -1.21 -13.53 -6.37
CA ALA A 169 -2.22 -14.49 -5.98
C ALA A 169 -1.98 -15.89 -6.57
N GLN A 170 -1.35 -15.96 -7.74
CA GLN A 170 -1.09 -17.20 -8.49
C GLN A 170 0.30 -17.77 -8.28
N ALA A 171 1.26 -16.94 -7.84
CA ALA A 171 2.64 -17.37 -7.61
C ALA A 171 2.67 -18.56 -6.63
N ALA A 172 3.45 -19.59 -6.92
CA ALA A 172 3.65 -20.67 -5.97
C ALA A 172 4.25 -20.11 -4.66
N PRO A 173 3.92 -20.68 -3.49
CA PRO A 173 4.57 -20.29 -2.25
C PRO A 173 6.09 -20.45 -2.44
N ALA A 174 6.85 -19.39 -2.19
CA ALA A 174 8.30 -19.47 -2.20
C ALA A 174 8.73 -20.56 -1.22
N VAL A 175 9.21 -21.69 -1.76
CA VAL A 175 9.78 -22.77 -0.99
C VAL A 175 11.08 -22.21 -0.44
N SER A 176 11.05 -21.73 0.79
CA SER A 176 12.24 -21.35 1.53
C SER A 176 13.10 -22.61 1.67
N GLY A 177 14.15 -22.70 0.86
CA GLY A 177 15.27 -23.61 1.07
C GLY A 177 16.17 -23.14 2.20
#